data_AF-A0A3D1SDM9-F1
#
_entry.id   AF-A0A3D1SDM9-F1
#
_cell.length_a   1.000
_cell.length_b   1.000
_cell.length_c   1.000
_cell.angle_alpha   90.00
_cell.angle_beta   90.00
_cell.angle_gamma   90.00
#
_symmetry.space_group_name_H-M   'P 1'
#
loop_
_entity.id
_entity.type
_entity.pdbx_description
1 polymer ?
#
loop_
_entity_poly.entity_id
_entity_poly.type
_entity_poly.pdbx_seq_one_letter_code
_entity_poly.pdbx_strand_id
1 'polypeptide(L)'
;MNKNKLKYAGFLASIIIVLAFFSSNSCQQDSLNNGSKFLSFSATKQSLDKLSKEELNNFILALERIQIVSENGFYEIVQKNGQEINISENLFSYIKQIVENSNRLVNAKSKKSTTPHLRSDTVEFGDNINCVAHTIHAISNDLGGYYTYSGINAFLNDSIEGYAEYGVPLELMGFAVGHFFNYEYQAGPPMYYNYLNAGNTRTMAVLDYWDGTGHAAVLLISDGELAYIWDEQTGKDVVIENWRIRRRYKILNVKY
;
A
#
# COMPACT_ATOMS: atom_id res chain seq x y z
N MET A 1 -8.32 37.89 31.40
CA MET A 1 -8.55 37.45 29.99
C MET A 1 -7.57 36.34 29.66
N ASN A 2 -8.06 35.14 29.37
CA ASN A 2 -7.26 33.92 29.32
C ASN A 2 -6.48 33.82 27.98
N LYS A 3 -5.15 33.80 28.03
CA LYS A 3 -4.24 33.82 26.86
C LYS A 3 -4.40 32.61 25.92
N ASN A 4 -5.10 31.57 26.36
CA ASN A 4 -5.39 30.39 25.54
C ASN A 4 -6.54 30.60 24.54
N LYS A 5 -7.46 31.57 24.76
CA LYS A 5 -8.56 31.82 23.81
C LYS A 5 -8.12 32.56 22.53
N LEU A 6 -7.01 33.30 22.59
CA LEU A 6 -6.48 34.02 21.41
C LEU A 6 -5.78 33.12 20.39
N LYS A 7 -5.22 31.97 20.82
CA LYS A 7 -4.51 31.04 19.92
C LYS A 7 -5.46 30.22 19.05
N TYR A 8 -6.64 29.89 19.55
CA TYR A 8 -7.65 29.16 18.76
C TYR A 8 -8.36 30.03 17.72
N ALA A 9 -8.49 31.34 17.98
CA ALA A 9 -9.06 32.28 17.00
C ALA A 9 -8.16 32.49 15.77
N GLY A 10 -6.83 32.45 15.95
CA GLY A 10 -5.87 32.55 14.84
C GLY A 10 -5.86 31.30 13.93
N PHE A 11 -6.04 30.12 14.51
CA PHE A 11 -6.02 28.86 13.76
C PHE A 11 -7.31 28.62 12.95
N LEU A 12 -8.46 29.09 13.46
CA LEU A 12 -9.73 29.05 12.71
C LEU A 12 -9.75 30.07 11.54
N ALA A 13 -9.09 31.23 11.70
CA ALA A 13 -9.02 32.23 10.64
C ALA A 13 -8.16 31.79 9.44
N SER A 14 -7.12 30.96 9.66
CA SER A 14 -6.27 30.44 8.59
C SER A 14 -6.94 29.35 7.74
N ILE A 15 -7.91 28.60 8.29
CA ILE A 15 -8.65 27.57 7.55
C ILE A 15 -9.66 28.20 6.57
N ILE A 16 -10.23 29.35 6.92
CA ILE A 16 -11.22 30.04 6.08
C ILE A 16 -10.55 30.69 4.84
N ILE A 17 -9.29 31.13 4.96
CA ILE A 17 -8.58 31.78 3.84
C ILE A 17 -8.13 30.76 2.79
N VAL A 18 -7.77 29.54 3.17
CA VAL A 18 -7.38 28.49 2.20
C VAL A 18 -8.60 27.96 1.43
N LEU A 19 -9.78 27.91 2.04
CA LEU A 19 -11.03 27.53 1.37
C LEU A 19 -11.53 28.59 0.36
N ALA A 20 -11.16 29.86 0.53
CA ALA A 20 -11.57 30.95 -0.36
C ALA A 20 -10.73 31.06 -1.66
N PHE A 21 -9.57 30.42 -1.73
CA PHE A 21 -8.69 30.47 -2.91
C PHE A 21 -8.97 29.38 -3.96
N PHE A 22 -9.82 28.40 -3.66
CA PHE A 22 -10.22 27.36 -4.63
C PHE A 22 -11.56 27.67 -5.35
N SER A 23 -12.22 28.78 -5.04
CA SER A 23 -13.56 29.11 -5.57
C SER A 23 -13.59 30.03 -6.80
N SER A 24 -12.49 30.20 -7.52
CA SER A 24 -12.47 31.07 -8.72
C SER A 24 -11.63 30.48 -9.85
N ASN A 25 -12.22 29.51 -10.56
CA ASN A 25 -12.25 29.40 -12.03
C ASN A 25 -12.57 27.95 -12.49
N SER A 26 -13.85 27.57 -12.47
CA SER A 26 -14.51 26.95 -13.63
C SER A 26 -16.02 26.94 -13.41
N CYS A 27 -16.70 27.72 -14.25
CA CYS A 27 -18.14 27.75 -14.35
C CYS A 27 -18.57 26.58 -15.23
N GLN A 28 -19.08 25.52 -14.63
CA GLN A 28 -20.13 24.70 -15.24
C GLN A 28 -21.01 24.20 -14.12
N GLN A 29 -22.13 24.90 -13.96
CA GLN A 29 -23.16 24.62 -13.00
C GLN A 29 -24.10 23.58 -13.62
N ASP A 30 -23.72 22.30 -13.50
CA ASP A 30 -24.70 21.22 -13.62
C ASP A 30 -25.41 21.08 -12.28
N SER A 31 -26.68 21.43 -12.24
CA SER A 31 -27.55 21.24 -11.09
C SER A 31 -27.90 19.76 -10.92
N LEU A 32 -27.15 19.01 -10.11
CA LEU A 32 -27.53 17.67 -9.67
C LEU A 32 -27.15 17.41 -8.20
N ASN A 33 -28.18 17.19 -7.40
CA ASN A 33 -28.19 16.52 -6.10
C ASN A 33 -27.08 15.44 -6.02
N ASN A 34 -26.02 15.61 -5.22
CA ASN A 34 -24.93 14.62 -5.17
C ASN A 34 -24.34 14.50 -3.76
N GLY A 35 -24.99 13.67 -2.92
CA GLY A 35 -24.21 12.89 -1.95
C GLY A 35 -23.12 12.15 -2.71
N SER A 36 -21.94 11.98 -2.11
CA SER A 36 -20.84 11.24 -2.75
C SER A 36 -21.36 9.93 -3.38
N LYS A 37 -20.78 9.47 -4.50
CA LYS A 37 -21.19 8.19 -5.09
C LYS A 37 -21.15 7.11 -4.01
N PHE A 38 -22.24 6.37 -3.80
CA PHE A 38 -22.23 5.21 -2.90
C PHE A 38 -21.27 4.15 -3.48
N LEU A 39 -20.29 3.73 -2.69
CA LEU A 39 -19.28 2.75 -3.14
C LEU A 39 -19.62 1.38 -2.59
N SER A 40 -19.54 0.37 -3.46
CA SER A 40 -19.74 -1.01 -3.07
C SER A 40 -18.86 -1.91 -3.94
N PHE A 41 -18.55 -3.09 -3.42
CA PHE A 41 -18.11 -4.18 -4.27
C PHE A 41 -18.77 -5.48 -3.81
N SER A 42 -18.84 -6.44 -4.73
CA SER A 42 -19.67 -7.64 -4.57
C SER A 42 -19.09 -8.64 -3.58
N ALA A 43 -17.84 -8.44 -3.13
CA ALA A 43 -17.09 -9.54 -2.56
C ALA A 43 -17.66 -10.05 -1.25
N THR A 44 -18.00 -11.33 -1.32
CA THR A 44 -17.84 -12.27 -0.23
C THR A 44 -16.37 -12.70 -0.23
N LYS A 45 -15.53 -12.08 0.62
CA LYS A 45 -14.15 -12.52 0.94
C LYS A 45 -13.30 -12.95 -0.26
N GLN A 46 -13.04 -12.05 -1.21
CA GLN A 46 -12.05 -12.29 -2.25
C GLN A 46 -10.93 -11.26 -2.14
N SER A 47 -9.70 -11.75 -2.32
CA SER A 47 -8.45 -10.99 -2.36
C SER A 47 -8.48 -9.94 -3.48
N LEU A 48 -7.71 -8.84 -3.35
CA LEU A 48 -7.72 -7.73 -4.33
C LEU A 48 -7.41 -8.17 -5.76
N ASP A 49 -6.59 -9.22 -5.93
CA ASP A 49 -6.24 -9.82 -7.22
C ASP A 49 -7.45 -10.36 -8.01
N LYS A 50 -8.60 -10.56 -7.34
CA LYS A 50 -9.85 -11.02 -7.94
C LYS A 50 -10.87 -9.90 -8.14
N LEU A 51 -10.55 -8.68 -7.73
CA LEU A 51 -11.44 -7.54 -7.98
C LEU A 51 -11.42 -7.18 -9.46
N SER A 52 -12.61 -6.92 -10.00
CA SER A 52 -12.70 -6.22 -11.27
C SER A 52 -12.10 -4.82 -11.15
N LYS A 53 -11.74 -4.20 -12.28
CA LYS A 53 -11.25 -2.81 -12.32
C LYS A 53 -12.21 -1.83 -11.62
N GLU A 54 -13.51 -2.06 -11.72
CA GLU A 54 -14.52 -1.24 -11.05
C GLU A 54 -14.50 -1.43 -9.53
N GLU A 55 -14.38 -2.67 -9.06
CA GLU A 55 -14.33 -2.98 -7.63
C GLU A 55 -13.04 -2.48 -6.99
N LEU A 56 -11.90 -2.63 -7.67
CA LEU A 56 -10.62 -2.04 -7.25
C LEU A 56 -10.73 -0.51 -7.18
N ASN A 57 -11.43 0.12 -8.13
CA ASN A 57 -11.70 1.55 -8.09
C ASN A 57 -12.57 1.96 -6.89
N ASN A 58 -13.66 1.23 -6.64
CA ASN A 58 -14.51 1.50 -5.48
C ASN A 58 -13.77 1.27 -4.16
N PHE A 59 -12.87 0.29 -4.09
CA PHE A 59 -11.99 0.06 -2.95
C PHE A 59 -11.02 1.22 -2.72
N ILE A 60 -10.29 1.63 -3.76
CA ILE A 60 -9.32 2.74 -3.69
C ILE A 60 -10.01 4.05 -3.27
N LEU A 61 -11.17 4.35 -3.85
CA LEU A 61 -11.97 5.53 -3.47
C LEU A 61 -12.52 5.45 -2.04
N ALA A 62 -12.72 4.25 -1.49
CA ALA A 62 -13.14 4.10 -0.10
C ALA A 62 -11.97 4.30 0.87
N LEU A 63 -10.75 3.91 0.49
CA LEU A 63 -9.55 4.20 1.27
C LEU A 63 -9.28 5.72 1.37
N GLU A 64 -9.67 6.51 0.37
CA GLU A 64 -9.60 7.97 0.43
C GLU A 64 -10.66 8.60 1.36
N ARG A 65 -11.72 7.87 1.72
CA ARG A 65 -12.80 8.34 2.62
C ARG A 65 -12.62 7.91 4.06
N ILE A 66 -11.96 6.77 4.28
CA ILE A 66 -11.81 6.20 5.61
C ILE A 66 -10.69 6.92 6.36
N GLN A 67 -10.89 7.13 7.66
CA GLN A 67 -9.86 7.70 8.52
C GLN A 67 -9.28 6.58 9.39
N ILE A 68 -7.98 6.38 9.26
CA ILE A 68 -7.22 5.42 10.07
C ILE A 68 -6.20 6.20 10.89
N VAL A 69 -6.16 5.95 12.20
CA VAL A 69 -5.18 6.53 13.11
C VAL A 69 -4.18 5.46 13.56
N SER A 70 -2.92 5.85 13.75
CA SER A 70 -1.87 4.98 14.31
C SER A 70 -1.51 5.43 15.73
N GLU A 71 -1.60 4.52 16.70
CA GLU A 71 -1.14 4.72 18.07
C GLU A 71 -0.28 3.53 18.51
N ASN A 72 0.95 3.81 18.95
CA ASN A 72 1.94 2.77 19.32
C ASN A 72 2.18 1.71 18.24
N GLY A 73 2.02 2.07 16.97
CA GLY A 73 2.17 1.18 15.81
C GLY A 73 0.96 0.29 15.55
N PHE A 74 -0.14 0.44 16.29
CA PHE A 74 -1.42 -0.20 15.99
C PHE A 74 -2.34 0.77 15.26
N TYR A 75 -3.15 0.24 14.35
CA TYR A 75 -4.05 1.00 13.52
C TYR A 75 -5.51 0.83 13.98
N GLU A 76 -6.27 1.93 13.98
CA GLU A 76 -7.70 1.94 14.30
C GLU A 76 -8.47 2.75 13.25
N ILE A 77 -9.63 2.22 12.84
CA ILE A 77 -10.58 2.94 11.96
C ILE A 77 -11.46 3.82 12.85
N VAL A 78 -11.53 5.11 12.53
CA VAL A 78 -12.33 6.09 13.30
C VAL A 78 -13.84 5.87 13.12
N GLN A 79 -14.26 5.50 11.91
CA GLN A 79 -15.66 5.26 11.58
C GLN A 79 -16.18 3.95 12.18
N LYS A 80 -17.47 3.90 12.52
CA LYS A 80 -18.09 2.70 13.11
C LYS A 80 -18.62 1.71 12.07
N ASN A 81 -19.03 2.20 10.91
CA ASN A 81 -19.67 1.44 9.85
C ASN A 81 -19.49 2.12 8.48
N GLY A 82 -19.89 1.44 7.42
CA GLY A 82 -19.80 1.95 6.05
C GLY A 82 -20.73 3.14 5.78
N GLN A 83 -21.88 3.24 6.47
CA GLN A 83 -22.82 4.34 6.24
C GLN A 83 -22.21 5.70 6.60
N GLU A 84 -21.38 5.79 7.64
CA GLU A 84 -20.71 7.04 8.07
C GLU A 84 -19.83 7.67 6.97
N ILE A 85 -19.33 6.86 6.02
CA ILE A 85 -18.51 7.29 4.87
C ILE A 85 -19.13 6.92 3.51
N ASN A 86 -20.43 6.61 3.52
CA ASN A 86 -21.23 6.33 2.33
C ASN A 86 -20.65 5.22 1.44
N ILE A 87 -20.31 4.09 2.06
CA ILE A 87 -19.87 2.84 1.42
C ILE A 87 -20.70 1.65 1.94
N SER A 88 -20.66 0.52 1.24
CA SER A 88 -21.31 -0.71 1.69
C SER A 88 -20.60 -1.34 2.90
N GLU A 89 -21.35 -2.06 3.74
CA GLU A 89 -20.78 -2.78 4.88
C GLU A 89 -19.78 -3.87 4.48
N ASN A 90 -19.95 -4.46 3.30
CA ASN A 90 -18.98 -5.43 2.78
C ASN A 90 -17.63 -4.75 2.51
N LEU A 91 -17.64 -3.57 1.91
CA LEU A 91 -16.44 -2.79 1.65
C LEU A 91 -15.80 -2.29 2.94
N PHE A 92 -16.59 -1.79 3.88
CA PHE A 92 -16.11 -1.41 5.20
C PHE A 92 -15.48 -2.59 5.95
N SER A 93 -16.14 -3.75 5.95
CA SER A 93 -15.66 -4.98 6.60
C SER A 93 -14.38 -5.51 5.97
N TYR A 94 -14.19 -5.30 4.66
CA TYR A 94 -12.95 -5.64 3.98
C TYR A 94 -11.81 -4.75 4.47
N ILE A 95 -11.99 -3.42 4.48
CA ILE A 95 -10.97 -2.49 4.98
C ILE A 95 -10.62 -2.78 6.45
N LYS A 96 -11.61 -3.17 7.26
CA LYS A 96 -11.38 -3.59 8.64
C LYS A 96 -10.46 -4.80 8.75
N GLN A 97 -10.58 -5.78 7.85
CA GLN A 97 -9.66 -6.93 7.78
C GLN A 97 -8.24 -6.52 7.41
N ILE A 98 -8.06 -5.49 6.57
CA ILE A 98 -6.72 -4.94 6.25
C ILE A 98 -6.05 -4.40 7.51
N VAL A 99 -6.78 -3.60 8.29
CA VAL A 99 -6.30 -3.05 9.56
C VAL A 99 -5.99 -4.17 10.56
N GLU A 100 -6.84 -5.20 10.65
CA GLU A 100 -6.58 -6.37 11.49
C GLU A 100 -5.34 -7.15 11.05
N ASN A 101 -5.10 -7.31 9.75
CA ASN A 101 -3.89 -7.94 9.21
C ASN A 101 -2.64 -7.16 9.63
N SER A 102 -2.63 -5.84 9.45
CA SER A 102 -1.54 -4.98 9.91
C SER A 102 -1.29 -5.12 11.42
N ASN A 103 -2.34 -5.07 12.24
CA ASN A 103 -2.22 -5.21 13.70
C ASN A 103 -1.73 -6.59 14.14
N ARG A 104 -2.02 -7.66 13.40
CA ARG A 104 -1.46 -8.99 13.66
C ARG A 104 0.05 -9.02 13.44
N LEU A 105 0.55 -8.34 12.41
CA LEU A 105 2.00 -8.23 12.16
C LEU A 105 2.70 -7.48 13.30
N VAL A 106 2.08 -6.39 13.78
CA VAL A 106 2.58 -5.62 14.93
C VAL A 106 2.60 -6.48 16.21
N ASN A 107 1.51 -7.22 16.48
CA ASN A 107 1.40 -8.10 17.65
C ASN A 107 2.34 -9.31 17.63
N ALA A 108 2.63 -9.90 16.47
CA ALA A 108 3.58 -11.00 16.37
C ALA A 108 4.97 -10.61 16.92
N LYS A 109 5.33 -9.32 16.81
CA LYS A 109 6.58 -8.77 17.35
C LYS A 109 6.54 -8.50 18.85
N SER A 110 5.44 -7.98 19.42
CA SER A 110 5.36 -7.77 20.88
C SER A 110 5.57 -9.08 21.65
N LYS A 111 5.32 -10.21 20.98
CA LYS A 111 5.54 -11.57 21.46
C LYS A 111 6.90 -12.18 21.07
N LYS A 112 7.84 -11.44 20.46
CA LYS A 112 9.22 -11.94 20.24
C LYS A 112 9.91 -12.15 21.59
N SER A 113 9.76 -13.39 22.06
CA SER A 113 10.38 -14.00 23.21
C SER A 113 11.90 -13.82 23.17
N THR A 114 12.51 -13.60 24.33
CA THR A 114 13.96 -13.59 24.61
C THR A 114 14.62 -14.96 24.44
N THR A 115 14.05 -15.86 23.64
CA THR A 115 14.61 -17.20 23.39
C THR A 115 15.54 -17.10 22.19
N PRO A 116 16.84 -17.46 22.30
CA PRO A 116 17.67 -17.70 21.13
C PRO A 116 16.95 -18.72 20.26
N HIS A 117 16.78 -18.43 18.96
CA HIS A 117 16.23 -19.40 18.03
C HIS A 117 17.16 -20.61 17.97
N LEU A 118 16.83 -21.65 18.73
CA LEU A 118 17.28 -23.00 18.43
C LEU A 118 16.49 -23.45 17.21
N ARG A 119 17.23 -23.92 16.21
CA ARG A 119 16.77 -24.55 14.97
C ARG A 119 15.62 -25.51 15.30
N SER A 120 14.38 -25.07 15.11
CA SER A 120 13.22 -25.95 15.20
C SER A 120 13.11 -26.70 13.88
N ASP A 121 12.85 -28.00 13.97
CA ASP A 121 12.83 -28.94 12.84
C ASP A 121 11.66 -28.71 11.85
N THR A 122 10.88 -27.63 12.03
CA THR A 122 10.07 -27.01 10.98
C THR A 122 10.87 -25.86 10.37
N VAL A 123 11.68 -26.25 9.39
CA VAL A 123 12.44 -25.36 8.52
C VAL A 123 11.44 -24.58 7.64
N GLU A 124 11.11 -23.33 7.97
CA GLU A 124 10.47 -22.40 7.03
C GLU A 124 11.51 -21.87 6.02
N PHE A 125 12.23 -22.77 5.36
CA PHE A 125 12.95 -22.46 4.13
C PHE A 125 12.05 -22.87 2.96
N GLY A 126 11.70 -21.92 2.10
CA GLY A 126 10.97 -22.22 0.86
C GLY A 126 10.36 -21.00 0.17
N ASP A 127 9.49 -20.25 0.86
CA ASP A 127 8.58 -19.30 0.20
C ASP A 127 8.62 -17.86 0.75
N ASN A 128 9.51 -17.55 1.70
CA ASN A 128 9.49 -16.25 2.40
C ASN A 128 10.51 -15.22 1.87
N ILE A 129 11.33 -15.58 0.88
CA ILE A 129 12.43 -14.73 0.35
C ILE A 129 12.20 -14.19 -1.07
N ASN A 130 11.13 -14.64 -1.72
CA ASN A 130 10.80 -14.41 -3.13
C ASN A 130 9.82 -13.23 -3.35
N CYS A 131 9.64 -12.35 -2.36
CA CYS A 131 8.71 -11.22 -2.42
C CYS A 131 8.96 -10.32 -3.65
N VAL A 132 10.22 -10.15 -4.05
CA VAL A 132 10.59 -9.44 -5.28
C VAL A 132 10.11 -10.18 -6.52
N ALA A 133 10.28 -11.50 -6.61
CA ALA A 133 9.81 -12.29 -7.74
C ALA A 133 8.29 -12.22 -7.89
N HIS A 134 7.55 -12.36 -6.78
CA HIS A 134 6.09 -12.21 -6.75
C HIS A 134 5.65 -10.81 -7.22
N THR A 135 6.30 -9.77 -6.71
CA THR A 135 5.95 -8.39 -7.07
C THR A 135 6.28 -8.06 -8.53
N ILE A 136 7.43 -8.52 -9.05
CA ILE A 136 7.78 -8.38 -10.47
C ILE A 136 6.74 -9.10 -11.34
N HIS A 137 6.38 -10.33 -10.99
CA HIS A 137 5.39 -11.11 -11.74
C HIS A 137 4.04 -10.40 -11.81
N ALA A 138 3.55 -9.91 -10.68
CA ALA A 138 2.29 -9.18 -10.60
C ALA A 138 2.27 -7.92 -11.46
N ILE A 139 3.31 -7.07 -11.32
CA ILE A 139 3.41 -5.84 -12.08
C ILE A 139 3.57 -6.13 -13.58
N SER A 140 4.32 -7.17 -13.94
CA SER A 140 4.43 -7.61 -15.34
C SER A 140 3.06 -7.99 -15.91
N ASN A 141 2.30 -8.85 -15.22
CA ASN A 141 0.99 -9.30 -15.69
C ASN A 141 0.01 -8.14 -15.86
N ASP A 142 -0.03 -7.23 -14.89
CA ASP A 142 -0.94 -6.10 -14.92
C ASP A 142 -0.59 -5.09 -16.04
N LEU A 143 0.69 -5.00 -16.41
CA LEU A 143 1.15 -4.22 -17.57
C LEU A 143 1.09 -4.98 -18.90
N GLY A 144 0.51 -6.18 -18.93
CA GLY A 144 0.36 -7.00 -20.14
C GLY A 144 1.62 -7.72 -20.59
N GLY A 145 2.61 -7.88 -19.70
CA GLY A 145 3.81 -8.67 -19.91
C GLY A 145 3.56 -10.18 -19.84
N TYR A 146 4.59 -10.96 -20.20
CA TYR A 146 4.51 -12.42 -20.34
C TYR A 146 5.51 -13.19 -19.46
N TYR A 147 6.21 -12.49 -18.57
CA TYR A 147 7.17 -13.14 -17.68
C TYR A 147 6.44 -14.04 -16.68
N THR A 148 6.81 -15.32 -16.64
CA THR A 148 6.28 -16.23 -15.62
C THR A 148 6.99 -16.02 -14.29
N TYR A 149 6.29 -16.25 -13.19
CA TYR A 149 6.91 -16.28 -11.86
C TYR A 149 8.15 -17.20 -11.82
N SER A 150 8.07 -18.40 -12.41
CA SER A 150 9.18 -19.35 -12.44
C SER A 150 10.39 -18.81 -13.21
N GLY A 151 10.18 -18.13 -14.34
CA GLY A 151 11.24 -17.51 -15.12
C GLY A 151 11.90 -16.34 -14.39
N ILE A 152 11.10 -15.51 -13.72
CA ILE A 152 11.60 -14.41 -12.89
C ILE A 152 12.44 -14.96 -11.73
N ASN A 153 11.91 -15.96 -11.01
CA ASN A 153 12.58 -16.56 -9.87
C ASN A 153 13.89 -17.25 -10.28
N ALA A 154 13.91 -17.94 -11.43
CA ALA A 154 15.13 -18.54 -11.98
C ALA A 154 16.19 -17.48 -12.32
N PHE A 155 15.80 -16.40 -13.00
CA PHE A 155 16.72 -15.30 -13.30
C PHE A 155 17.34 -14.71 -12.03
N LEU A 156 16.53 -14.43 -11.00
CA LEU A 156 17.03 -13.89 -9.74
C LEU A 156 17.97 -14.87 -9.03
N ASN A 157 17.61 -16.16 -9.00
CA ASN A 157 18.44 -17.21 -8.42
C ASN A 157 19.80 -17.36 -9.13
N ASP A 158 19.82 -17.24 -10.46
CA ASP A 158 21.03 -17.42 -11.25
C ASP A 158 21.91 -16.15 -11.26
N SER A 159 21.32 -14.97 -11.04
CA SER A 159 22.00 -13.68 -11.19
C SER A 159 22.41 -13.03 -9.87
N ILE A 160 21.87 -13.49 -8.73
CA ILE A 160 22.13 -12.90 -7.42
C ILE A 160 22.65 -13.98 -6.48
N GLU A 161 23.93 -13.84 -6.12
CA GLU A 161 24.57 -14.73 -5.14
C GLU A 161 23.81 -14.70 -3.80
N GLY A 162 23.48 -15.88 -3.28
CA GLY A 162 22.75 -16.02 -2.02
C GLY A 162 21.24 -15.74 -2.11
N TYR A 163 20.67 -15.56 -3.31
CA TYR A 163 19.22 -15.31 -3.46
C TYR A 163 18.35 -16.34 -2.73
N ALA A 164 18.68 -17.63 -2.86
CA ALA A 164 17.92 -18.72 -2.25
C ALA A 164 17.96 -18.73 -0.71
N GLU A 165 18.80 -17.90 -0.08
CA GLU A 165 18.91 -17.78 1.37
C GLU A 165 18.45 -16.40 1.87
N TYR A 166 18.74 -15.33 1.12
CA TYR A 166 18.57 -13.94 1.58
C TYR A 166 17.59 -13.11 0.74
N GLY A 167 17.06 -13.65 -0.36
CA GLY A 167 16.27 -12.90 -1.32
C GLY A 167 17.11 -11.90 -2.09
N VAL A 168 16.50 -10.78 -2.52
CA VAL A 168 17.20 -9.73 -3.27
C VAL A 168 17.75 -8.67 -2.31
N PRO A 169 19.08 -8.48 -2.23
CA PRO A 169 19.66 -7.40 -1.43
C PRO A 169 19.22 -6.04 -1.93
N LEU A 170 19.12 -5.08 -1.00
CA LEU A 170 18.57 -3.75 -1.28
C LEU A 170 19.37 -3.02 -2.39
N GLU A 171 20.68 -3.16 -2.40
CA GLU A 171 21.61 -2.62 -3.40
C GLU A 171 21.45 -3.24 -4.80
N LEU A 172 20.96 -4.48 -4.89
CA LEU A 172 20.71 -5.19 -6.15
C LEU A 172 19.27 -5.05 -6.65
N MET A 173 18.39 -4.38 -5.89
CA MET A 173 16.99 -4.18 -6.28
C MET A 173 16.85 -3.46 -7.62
N GLY A 174 17.70 -2.46 -7.89
CA GLY A 174 17.70 -1.76 -9.18
C GLY A 174 18.13 -2.65 -10.35
N PHE A 175 19.00 -3.62 -10.11
CA PHE A 175 19.41 -4.64 -11.09
C PHE A 175 18.25 -5.61 -11.34
N ALA A 176 17.64 -6.15 -10.28
CA ALA A 176 16.52 -7.07 -10.35
C ALA A 176 15.33 -6.46 -11.11
N VAL A 177 14.87 -5.27 -10.71
CA VAL A 177 13.76 -4.55 -11.37
C VAL A 177 14.15 -4.14 -12.79
N GLY A 178 15.39 -3.68 -12.98
CA GLY A 178 15.89 -3.19 -14.27
C GLY A 178 16.03 -4.25 -15.34
N HIS A 179 16.07 -5.53 -14.98
CA HIS A 179 16.06 -6.61 -15.97
C HIS A 179 14.72 -6.67 -16.72
N PHE A 180 13.61 -6.61 -16.00
CA PHE A 180 12.27 -6.80 -16.54
C PHE A 180 11.58 -5.50 -16.98
N PHE A 181 12.01 -4.36 -16.42
CA PHE A 181 11.29 -3.09 -16.57
C PHE A 181 12.19 -1.92 -16.94
N ASN A 182 11.60 -0.95 -17.66
CA ASN A 182 12.09 0.43 -17.61
C ASN A 182 11.50 1.10 -16.36
N TYR A 183 12.35 1.70 -15.53
CA TYR A 183 11.94 2.25 -14.24
C TYR A 183 12.64 3.57 -13.90
N GLU A 184 12.00 4.34 -13.03
CA GLU A 184 12.57 5.49 -12.33
C GLU A 184 12.74 5.14 -10.84
N TYR A 185 13.96 5.29 -10.31
CA TYR A 185 14.20 5.18 -8.88
C TYR A 185 13.67 6.42 -8.16
N GLN A 186 12.94 6.21 -7.08
CA GLN A 186 12.44 7.27 -6.22
C GLN A 186 12.84 6.97 -4.77
N ALA A 187 13.60 7.90 -4.18
CA ALA A 187 14.03 7.79 -2.79
C ALA A 187 12.88 8.14 -1.83
N GLY A 188 12.77 7.37 -0.75
CA GLY A 188 11.86 7.65 0.36
C GLY A 188 10.37 7.51 0.04
N PRO A 189 9.50 7.84 1.01
CA PRO A 189 8.04 7.69 0.89
C PRO A 189 7.41 8.56 -0.21
N PRO A 190 6.30 8.15 -0.87
CA PRO A 190 5.50 9.04 -1.70
C PRO A 190 4.69 10.00 -0.81
N MET A 191 4.74 11.31 -1.07
CA MET A 191 3.83 12.24 -0.40
C MET A 191 2.37 12.00 -0.76
N TYR A 192 2.08 11.70 -2.04
CA TYR A 192 0.75 11.30 -2.48
C TYR A 192 0.89 10.36 -3.68
N TYR A 193 0.17 9.24 -3.65
CA TYR A 193 0.13 8.28 -4.76
C TYR A 193 -1.23 7.61 -4.82
N ASN A 194 -1.74 7.44 -6.03
CA ASN A 194 -2.95 6.66 -6.29
C ASN A 194 -2.71 5.82 -7.56
N TYR A 195 -2.80 4.50 -7.40
CA TYR A 195 -2.60 3.50 -8.44
C TYR A 195 -3.45 3.74 -9.70
N LEU A 196 -4.70 4.21 -9.55
CA LEU A 196 -5.61 4.44 -10.67
C LEU A 196 -5.19 5.64 -11.52
N ASN A 197 -4.66 6.68 -10.87
CA ASN A 197 -4.20 7.89 -11.53
C ASN A 197 -2.79 7.71 -12.13
N ALA A 198 -2.15 6.57 -11.91
CA ALA A 198 -0.82 6.26 -12.40
C ALA A 198 -0.78 5.84 -13.89
N GLY A 199 -1.94 5.73 -14.56
CA GLY A 199 -2.02 5.32 -15.97
C GLY A 199 -1.42 3.93 -16.19
N ASN A 200 -0.45 3.82 -17.11
CA ASN A 200 0.30 2.58 -17.36
C ASN A 200 1.56 2.44 -16.49
N THR A 201 1.66 3.17 -15.39
CA THR A 201 2.81 3.08 -14.47
C THR A 201 2.43 2.37 -13.18
N ARG A 202 3.37 1.62 -12.62
CA ARG A 202 3.21 0.90 -11.34
C ARG A 202 4.34 1.21 -10.41
N THR A 203 4.10 1.15 -9.10
CA THR A 203 5.13 1.40 -8.11
C THR A 203 5.36 0.16 -7.28
N MET A 204 6.56 -0.41 -7.39
CA MET A 204 7.06 -1.33 -6.38
C MET A 204 7.58 -0.52 -5.20
N ALA A 205 7.10 -0.81 -4.00
CA ALA A 205 7.63 -0.26 -2.76
C ALA A 205 8.50 -1.30 -2.06
N VAL A 206 9.66 -0.87 -1.61
CA VAL A 206 10.54 -1.65 -0.74
C VAL A 206 10.40 -1.14 0.67
N LEU A 207 9.95 -2.03 1.54
CA LEU A 207 9.46 -1.76 2.88
C LEU A 207 10.44 -2.28 3.91
N ASP A 208 10.44 -1.61 5.05
CA ASP A 208 10.85 -2.25 6.30
C ASP A 208 9.65 -2.84 7.00
N TYR A 209 9.65 -4.16 7.15
CA TYR A 209 8.76 -4.76 8.12
C TYR A 209 9.26 -4.57 9.56
N TRP A 210 8.34 -4.74 10.50
CA TRP A 210 8.58 -4.51 11.92
C TRP A 210 9.68 -5.42 12.51
N ASP A 211 10.02 -6.52 11.84
CA ASP A 211 11.06 -7.47 12.26
C ASP A 211 12.46 -7.15 11.73
N GLY A 212 12.63 -6.04 10.99
CA GLY A 212 13.89 -5.61 10.41
C GLY A 212 14.22 -6.27 9.07
N THR A 213 13.32 -7.11 8.54
CA THR A 213 13.44 -7.66 7.20
C THR A 213 12.95 -6.65 6.16
N GLY A 214 13.56 -6.70 4.97
CA GLY A 214 13.12 -5.91 3.83
C GLY A 214 12.07 -6.70 3.03
N HIS A 215 11.04 -6.02 2.56
CA HIS A 215 10.00 -6.64 1.73
C HIS A 215 9.71 -5.82 0.48
N ALA A 216 9.31 -6.48 -0.60
CA ALA A 216 8.85 -5.80 -1.81
C ALA A 216 7.38 -6.12 -2.04
N ALA A 217 6.61 -5.08 -2.36
CA ALA A 217 5.18 -5.20 -2.59
C ALA A 217 4.66 -4.10 -3.53
N VAL A 218 3.43 -4.23 -3.99
CA VAL A 218 2.80 -3.25 -4.88
C VAL A 218 2.19 -2.12 -4.05
N LEU A 219 2.64 -0.89 -4.29
CA LEU A 219 2.03 0.29 -3.68
C LEU A 219 0.70 0.60 -4.39
N LEU A 220 -0.38 0.68 -3.64
CA LEU A 220 -1.71 1.04 -4.16
C LEU A 220 -2.02 2.52 -3.93
N ILE A 221 -1.89 2.97 -2.69
CA ILE A 221 -2.18 4.35 -2.29
C ILE A 221 -1.14 4.81 -1.28
N SER A 222 -0.79 6.08 -1.34
CA SER A 222 -0.18 6.80 -0.23
C SER A 222 -0.91 8.13 -0.06
N ASP A 223 -1.39 8.42 1.14
CA ASP A 223 -2.01 9.71 1.51
C ASP A 223 -0.99 10.68 2.14
N GLY A 224 0.28 10.29 2.20
CA GLY A 224 1.37 11.05 2.80
C GLY A 224 1.72 10.60 4.21
N GLU A 225 0.76 10.04 4.96
CA GLU A 225 0.97 9.51 6.31
C GLU A 225 0.98 7.98 6.33
N LEU A 226 0.04 7.37 5.64
CA LEU A 226 -0.15 5.93 5.50
C LEU A 226 0.02 5.51 4.04
N ALA A 227 0.51 4.29 3.88
CA ALA A 227 0.58 3.60 2.61
C ALA A 227 -0.24 2.32 2.66
N TYR A 228 -1.00 2.09 1.60
CA TYR A 228 -1.81 0.89 1.38
C TYR A 228 -1.13 0.05 0.32
N ILE A 229 -0.90 -1.21 0.66
CA ILE A 229 0.01 -2.07 -0.07
C ILE A 229 -0.62 -3.43 -0.28
N TRP A 230 -0.46 -3.94 -1.49
CA TRP A 230 -0.78 -5.30 -1.85
C TRP A 230 0.47 -6.18 -1.78
N ASP A 231 0.45 -7.13 -0.85
CA ASP A 231 1.52 -8.11 -0.66
C ASP A 231 1.22 -9.38 -1.46
N GLU A 232 1.81 -9.47 -2.65
CA GLU A 232 1.67 -10.59 -3.57
C GLU A 232 2.22 -11.91 -3.03
N GLN A 233 3.16 -11.87 -2.09
CA GLN A 233 3.73 -13.08 -1.51
C GLN A 233 2.74 -13.70 -0.52
N THR A 234 2.11 -12.87 0.32
CA THR A 234 1.20 -13.35 1.35
C THR A 234 -0.26 -13.37 0.92
N GLY A 235 -0.59 -12.76 -0.23
CA GLY A 235 -1.96 -12.57 -0.70
C GLY A 235 -2.78 -11.71 0.26
N LYS A 236 -2.14 -10.73 0.90
CA LYS A 236 -2.78 -9.88 1.91
C LYS A 236 -2.57 -8.41 1.61
N ASP A 237 -3.61 -7.66 1.92
CA ASP A 237 -3.53 -6.22 2.07
C ASP A 237 -3.03 -5.84 3.45
N VAL A 238 -2.20 -4.80 3.47
CA VAL A 238 -1.75 -4.14 4.69
C VAL A 238 -1.77 -2.62 4.52
N VAL A 239 -2.03 -1.94 5.63
CA VAL A 239 -1.74 -0.52 5.82
C VAL A 239 -0.50 -0.38 6.69
N ILE A 240 0.40 0.52 6.32
CA ILE A 240 1.63 0.82 7.07
C ILE A 240 1.86 2.32 7.16
N GLU A 241 2.66 2.78 8.12
CA GLU A 241 3.13 4.16 8.08
C GLU A 241 4.07 4.39 6.90
N ASN A 242 3.86 5.50 6.20
CA ASN A 242 4.54 5.82 4.96
C ASN A 242 6.07 5.87 5.13
N TRP A 243 6.56 6.35 6.27
CA TRP A 243 8.00 6.41 6.57
C TRP A 243 8.72 5.06 6.55
N ARG A 244 7.99 3.93 6.57
CA ARG A 244 8.55 2.58 6.42
C ARG A 244 8.91 2.22 4.99
N ILE A 245 8.47 3.00 4.01
CA ILE A 245 8.87 2.82 2.61
C ILE A 245 10.29 3.41 2.43
N ARG A 246 11.27 2.53 2.32
CA ARG A 246 12.68 2.91 2.13
C ARG A 246 12.98 3.35 0.70
N ARG A 247 12.48 2.60 -0.27
CA ARG A 247 12.75 2.80 -1.70
C ARG A 247 11.51 2.54 -2.53
N ARG A 248 11.42 3.22 -3.67
CA ARG A 248 10.38 3.00 -4.65
C ARG A 248 10.95 2.90 -6.05
N TYR A 249 10.34 2.04 -6.85
CA TYR A 249 10.67 1.84 -8.24
C TYR A 249 9.39 2.10 -9.04
N LYS A 250 9.32 3.28 -9.66
CA LYS A 250 8.23 3.64 -10.56
C LYS A 250 8.49 2.98 -11.91
N ILE A 251 7.77 1.92 -12.17
CA ILE A 251 7.83 1.10 -13.38
C ILE A 251 7.02 1.79 -14.47
N LEU A 252 7.68 2.05 -15.61
CA LEU A 252 7.12 2.78 -16.74
C LEU A 252 6.52 1.84 -17.79
N ASN A 253 7.17 0.70 -18.03
CA ASN A 253 6.71 -0.36 -18.93
C ASN A 253 7.54 -1.64 -18.74
N VAL A 254 7.00 -2.73 -19.28
CA VAL A 254 7.68 -4.02 -19.42
C VAL A 254 8.67 -3.96 -20.58
N LYS A 255 9.88 -4.51 -20.39
CA LYS A 255 10.86 -4.72 -21.47
C LYS A 255 10.47 -5.96 -22.28
N TYR A 256 10.77 -5.92 -23.58
CA TYR A 256 10.58 -7.04 -24.51
C TYR A 256 11.94 -7.53 -25.00
#